data_AF-A0A535DGZ4-F1
#
_entry.id   AF-A0A535DGZ4-F1
#
_cell.length_a   1.000
_cell.length_b   1.000
_cell.length_c   1.000
_cell.angle_alpha   90.00
_cell.angle_beta   90.00
_cell.angle_gamma   90.00
#
_symmetry.space_group_name_H-M   'P 1'
#
loop_
_entity.id
_entity.type
_entity.pdbx_description
1 polymer ?
#
loop_
_entity_poly.entity_id
_entity_poly.type
_entity_poly.pdbx_seq_one_letter_code
_entity_poly.pdbx_strand_id
1 'polypeptide(L)'
;MADQPLKRIAQTGSILGAAGVAQAMAAEEALRHEGAAEDLVVAEVAEPSEMVIRFLHHRTATVSLGILLFIIVTAMILPIFQGDLFRLQDYTHPYGSPFEFHSRTVSLAGASFSIPWTDHLLGTDALGRDEMARLVRGARVSLTVGLLAMLGYIIIGGILGALAGYYGGWIDNALMRLTDVIIAMPFILVVVAVTAA
;
A
#
# COMPACT_ATOMS: atom_id res chain seq x y z
N MET A 1 37.31 57.91 10.70
CA MET A 1 37.32 57.10 11.95
C MET A 1 36.42 55.88 11.77
N ALA A 2 36.67 55.05 10.75
CA ALA A 2 35.80 53.90 10.40
C ALA A 2 36.51 52.87 9.49
N ASP A 3 37.77 52.52 9.77
CA ASP A 3 38.54 51.61 8.88
C ASP A 3 39.31 50.51 9.65
N GLN A 4 38.91 50.25 10.90
CA GLN A 4 39.69 49.45 11.85
C GLN A 4 39.25 47.98 12.07
N PRO A 5 38.06 47.47 11.66
CA PRO A 5 37.71 46.07 11.94
C PRO A 5 38.26 45.07 10.89
N LEU A 6 38.40 45.44 9.62
CA LEU A 6 38.79 44.49 8.55
C LEU A 6 40.29 44.14 8.52
N LYS A 7 41.17 45.03 8.99
CA LYS A 7 42.61 44.75 9.08
C LYS A 7 42.96 43.74 10.19
N ARG A 8 42.11 43.55 11.21
CA ARG A 8 42.35 42.52 12.25
C ARG A 8 42.09 41.10 11.75
N ILE A 9 41.09 40.89 10.89
CA ILE A 9 40.78 39.55 10.37
C ILE A 9 41.89 39.06 9.43
N ALA A 10 42.48 39.96 8.63
CA ALA A 10 43.62 39.63 7.77
C ALA A 10 44.92 39.34 8.55
N GLN A 11 45.13 39.94 9.73
CA GLN A 11 46.28 39.62 10.59
C GLN A 11 46.09 38.35 11.43
N THR A 12 44.84 37.96 11.72
CA THR A 12 44.51 36.70 12.42
C THR A 12 44.61 35.45 11.53
N GLY A 13 44.61 35.61 10.20
CA GLY A 13 44.83 34.50 9.26
C GLY A 13 46.25 33.89 9.31
N SER A 14 47.21 34.55 9.95
CA SER A 14 48.60 34.10 10.05
C SER A 14 48.92 33.30 11.33
N ILE A 15 47.98 33.18 12.28
CA ILE A 15 48.21 32.47 13.56
C ILE A 15 47.52 31.11 13.66
N LEU A 16 46.69 30.73 12.69
CA LEU A 16 46.32 29.32 12.52
C LEU A 16 47.47 28.59 11.81
N GLY A 17 48.54 28.30 12.56
CA GLY A 17 49.49 27.25 12.17
C GLY A 17 48.75 25.91 11.98
N ALA A 18 49.41 24.88 11.45
CA ALA A 18 48.82 23.57 11.16
C ALA A 18 47.92 23.00 12.30
N ALA A 19 48.21 23.35 13.56
CA ALA A 19 47.40 22.99 14.72
C ALA A 19 45.99 23.64 14.74
N GLY A 20 45.86 24.87 14.25
CA GLY A 20 44.58 25.59 14.19
C GLY A 20 43.68 25.09 13.05
N VAL A 21 44.26 24.70 11.91
CA VAL A 21 43.50 24.03 10.84
C VAL A 21 43.03 22.65 11.29
N ALA A 22 43.88 21.91 12.02
CA ALA A 22 43.49 20.63 12.62
C ALA A 22 42.38 20.78 13.66
N GLN A 23 42.41 21.83 14.50
CA GLN A 23 41.32 22.14 15.42
C GLN A 23 40.03 22.55 14.72
N ALA A 24 40.12 23.34 13.64
CA ALA A 24 38.95 23.73 12.86
C ALA A 24 38.30 22.52 12.16
N MET A 25 39.12 21.62 11.58
CA MET A 25 38.62 20.39 10.96
C MET A 25 38.04 19.42 11.99
N ALA A 26 38.70 19.26 13.15
CA ALA A 26 38.18 18.43 14.24
C ALA A 26 36.86 19.00 14.82
N ALA A 27 36.73 20.32 14.89
CA ALA A 27 35.49 20.98 15.28
C ALA A 27 34.39 20.82 14.20
N GLU A 28 34.73 20.91 12.92
CA GLU A 28 33.79 20.67 11.82
C GLU A 28 33.34 19.19 11.78
N GLU A 29 34.24 18.25 12.04
CA GLU A 29 33.93 16.82 12.06
C GLU A 29 33.12 16.43 13.30
N ALA A 30 33.38 17.04 14.47
CA ALA A 30 32.53 16.91 15.64
C ALA A 30 31.13 17.46 15.38
N LEU A 31 31.01 18.63 14.76
CA LEU A 31 29.72 19.22 14.37
C LEU A 31 28.98 18.37 13.33
N ARG A 32 29.69 17.71 12.41
CA ARG A 32 29.08 16.78 11.44
C ARG A 32 28.57 15.51 12.10
N HIS A 33 29.29 14.96 13.08
CA HIS A 33 28.85 13.78 13.81
C HIS A 33 27.66 14.08 14.73
N GLU A 34 27.68 15.22 15.41
CA GLU A 34 26.61 15.67 16.29
C GLU A 34 25.37 16.08 15.49
N GLY A 35 25.56 16.82 14.38
CA GLY A 35 24.48 17.21 13.46
C GLY A 35 23.90 16.04 12.68
N ALA A 36 24.70 15.06 12.25
CA ALA A 36 24.18 13.84 11.61
C ALA A 36 23.42 12.96 12.60
N ALA A 37 23.84 12.91 13.87
CA ALA A 37 23.11 12.23 14.92
C ALA A 37 21.78 12.94 15.21
N GLU A 38 21.75 14.27 15.30
CA GLU A 38 20.51 15.04 15.39
C GLU A 38 19.60 14.82 14.19
N ASP A 39 20.12 14.86 12.96
CA ASP A 39 19.32 14.65 11.75
C ASP A 39 18.74 13.23 11.67
N LEU A 40 19.48 12.21 12.16
CA LEU A 40 18.98 10.84 12.27
C LEU A 40 17.92 10.69 13.38
N VAL A 41 18.11 11.36 14.52
CA VAL A 41 17.16 11.36 15.64
C VAL A 41 15.89 12.16 15.30
N VAL A 42 16.00 13.25 14.55
CA VAL A 42 14.87 14.07 14.08
C VAL A 42 14.16 13.39 12.90
N ALA A 43 14.87 12.71 12.00
CA ALA A 43 14.24 11.88 10.97
C ALA A 43 13.41 10.73 11.57
N GLU A 44 13.79 10.25 12.77
CA GLU A 44 13.05 9.23 13.51
C GLU A 44 11.75 9.76 14.16
N VAL A 45 11.57 11.09 14.22
CA VAL A 45 10.34 11.71 14.74
C VAL A 45 9.79 12.72 13.72
N ALA A 46 9.59 12.29 12.47
CA ALA A 46 8.72 13.05 11.58
C ALA A 46 7.31 13.07 12.18
N GLU A 47 6.81 14.25 12.56
CA GLU A 47 5.46 14.34 13.11
C GLU A 47 4.43 13.81 12.10
N PRO A 48 3.44 13.00 12.52
CA PRO A 48 2.45 12.41 11.60
C PRO A 48 1.73 13.46 10.73
N SER A 49 1.59 14.69 11.24
CA SER A 49 1.02 15.85 10.57
C SER A 49 1.83 16.28 9.33
N GLU A 50 3.15 16.30 9.43
CA GLU A 50 4.05 16.74 8.35
C GLU A 50 4.12 15.72 7.22
N MET A 51 4.05 14.43 7.55
CA MET A 51 3.96 13.35 6.55
C MET A 51 2.69 13.47 5.71
N VAL A 52 1.55 13.78 6.33
CA VAL A 52 0.27 13.93 5.62
C VAL A 52 0.30 15.14 4.68
N ILE A 53 0.83 16.28 5.13
CA ILE A 53 0.94 17.49 4.31
C ILE A 53 1.85 17.24 3.10
N ARG A 54 3.00 16.59 3.31
CA ARG A 54 3.94 16.24 2.24
C ARG A 54 3.33 15.26 1.24
N PHE A 55 2.59 14.25 1.71
CA PHE A 55 1.91 13.28 0.84
C PHE A 55 0.83 13.93 -0.03
N LEU A 56 -0.01 14.80 0.56
CA LEU A 56 -1.08 15.50 -0.17
C LEU A 56 -0.55 16.53 -1.16
N HIS A 57 0.69 16.98 -1.01
CA HIS A 57 1.35 17.85 -1.98
C HIS A 57 1.84 17.11 -3.23
N HIS A 58 1.98 15.78 -3.16
CA HIS A 58 2.52 14.97 -4.24
C HIS A 58 1.40 14.57 -5.23
N ARG A 59 1.34 15.23 -6.38
CA ARG A 59 0.27 15.09 -7.38
C ARG A 59 -0.05 13.64 -7.75
N THR A 60 0.96 12.79 -7.96
CA THR A 60 0.71 11.38 -8.33
C THR A 60 0.18 10.54 -7.17
N ALA A 61 0.56 10.89 -5.93
CA ALA A 61 0.12 10.19 -4.73
C ALA A 61 -1.32 10.58 -4.36
N THR A 62 -1.68 11.85 -4.53
CA THR A 62 -3.06 12.31 -4.33
C THR A 62 -4.01 11.71 -5.37
N VAL A 63 -3.57 11.59 -6.64
CA VAL A 63 -4.38 10.96 -7.70
C VAL A 63 -4.60 9.48 -7.43
N SER A 64 -3.56 8.72 -7.05
CA SER A 64 -3.72 7.30 -6.72
C SER A 64 -4.60 7.10 -5.48
N LEU A 65 -4.46 7.95 -4.46
CA LEU A 65 -5.35 7.95 -3.29
C LEU A 65 -6.80 8.24 -3.69
N GLY A 66 -7.03 9.21 -4.58
CA GLY A 66 -8.37 9.53 -5.09
C GLY A 66 -9.02 8.37 -5.83
N ILE A 67 -8.27 7.69 -6.70
CA ILE A 67 -8.75 6.50 -7.42
C ILE A 67 -9.06 5.37 -6.43
N LEU A 68 -8.19 5.12 -5.44
CA LEU A 68 -8.40 4.10 -4.43
C LEU A 68 -9.66 4.39 -3.60
N LEU A 69 -9.84 5.63 -3.16
CA LEU A 69 -11.05 6.05 -2.43
C LEU A 69 -12.29 5.88 -3.30
N PHE A 70 -12.24 6.27 -4.57
CA PHE A 70 -13.34 6.06 -5.50
C PHE A 70 -13.72 4.58 -5.62
N ILE A 71 -12.73 3.69 -5.79
CA ILE A 71 -12.97 2.23 -5.87
C ILE A 71 -13.58 1.70 -4.57
N ILE A 72 -13.07 2.10 -3.40
CA ILE A 72 -13.60 1.68 -2.09
C ILE A 72 -15.04 2.14 -1.92
N VAL A 73 -15.31 3.42 -2.20
CA VAL A 73 -16.63 4.03 -2.11
C VAL A 73 -17.59 3.30 -3.05
N THR A 74 -17.26 3.13 -4.32
CA THR A 74 -18.11 2.43 -5.28
C THR A 74 -18.33 0.96 -4.87
N ALA A 75 -17.29 0.24 -4.45
CA ALA A 75 -17.39 -1.16 -4.05
C ALA A 75 -18.20 -1.37 -2.75
N MET A 76 -18.14 -0.42 -1.80
CA MET A 76 -18.89 -0.52 -0.55
C MET A 76 -20.31 0.03 -0.66
N ILE A 77 -20.53 1.11 -1.42
CA ILE A 77 -21.80 1.85 -1.45
C ILE A 77 -22.81 1.26 -2.44
N LEU A 78 -22.42 0.88 -3.67
CA LEU A 78 -23.36 0.33 -4.66
C LEU A 78 -24.10 -0.93 -4.17
N PRO A 79 -23.44 -1.90 -3.51
CA PRO A 79 -24.13 -3.09 -3.00
C PRO A 79 -25.13 -2.79 -1.88
N ILE A 80 -24.94 -1.70 -1.13
CA ILE A 80 -25.88 -1.25 -0.09
C ILE A 80 -27.19 -0.79 -0.74
N PHE A 81 -27.10 -0.01 -1.82
CA PHE A 81 -28.26 0.46 -2.57
C PHE A 81 -29.01 -0.65 -3.33
N GLN A 82 -28.30 -1.70 -3.73
CA GLN A 82 -28.90 -2.88 -4.38
C GLN A 82 -29.55 -3.87 -3.40
N GLY A 83 -29.54 -3.60 -2.09
CA GLY A 83 -30.19 -4.45 -1.07
C GLY A 83 -29.49 -5.79 -0.79
N ASP A 84 -28.32 -6.02 -1.40
CA ASP A 84 -27.58 -7.29 -1.35
C ASP A 84 -26.42 -7.26 -0.33
N LEU A 85 -26.63 -6.57 0.79
CA LEU A 85 -25.62 -6.30 1.84
C LEU A 85 -24.83 -7.56 2.27
N PHE A 86 -25.45 -8.74 2.25
CA PHE A 86 -24.84 -10.02 2.66
C PHE A 86 -25.31 -11.24 1.86
N ARG A 87 -25.60 -11.11 0.56
CA ARG A 87 -25.65 -12.32 -0.27
C ARG A 87 -24.24 -12.86 -0.40
N LEU A 88 -23.84 -13.66 0.60
CA LEU A 88 -22.83 -14.70 0.47
C LEU A 88 -23.10 -15.36 -0.88
N GLN A 89 -22.03 -15.58 -1.65
CA GLN A 89 -22.10 -16.44 -2.82
C GLN A 89 -22.90 -17.67 -2.41
N ASP A 90 -24.10 -17.85 -2.99
CA ASP A 90 -25.02 -18.92 -2.62
C ASP A 90 -24.41 -20.21 -3.16
N TYR A 91 -23.41 -20.75 -2.45
CA TYR A 91 -22.62 -21.92 -2.86
C TYR A 91 -23.48 -23.19 -2.99
N THR A 92 -24.68 -23.17 -2.41
CA THR A 92 -25.73 -24.19 -2.53
C THR A 92 -26.40 -24.18 -3.91
N HIS A 93 -26.39 -23.05 -4.61
CA HIS A 93 -26.88 -22.90 -5.98
C HIS A 93 -25.82 -22.22 -6.85
N PRO A 94 -24.73 -22.91 -7.20
CA PRO A 94 -23.64 -22.35 -8.03
C PRO A 94 -24.10 -21.91 -9.43
N TYR A 95 -25.31 -22.34 -9.85
CA TYR A 95 -25.95 -21.99 -11.10
C TYR A 95 -27.26 -21.20 -10.94
N GLY A 96 -27.72 -20.95 -9.71
CA GLY A 96 -28.88 -20.08 -9.49
C GLY A 96 -28.44 -18.66 -9.74
N SER A 97 -28.71 -18.11 -10.92
CA SER A 97 -28.12 -16.88 -11.43
C SER A 97 -28.32 -15.71 -10.46
N PRO A 98 -27.30 -15.34 -9.66
CA PRO A 98 -27.27 -13.98 -9.19
C PRO A 98 -27.08 -13.15 -10.47
N PHE A 99 -27.64 -11.95 -10.55
CA PHE A 99 -27.49 -11.06 -11.72
C PHE A 99 -28.36 -11.36 -12.96
N GLU A 100 -29.45 -12.14 -12.85
CA GLU A 100 -30.54 -12.04 -13.83
C GLU A 100 -31.31 -10.71 -13.64
N PHE A 101 -30.71 -9.63 -14.13
CA PHE A 101 -31.53 -8.48 -14.52
C PHE A 101 -32.32 -8.94 -15.73
N HIS A 102 -33.64 -8.82 -15.66
CA HIS A 102 -34.55 -9.24 -16.72
C HIS A 102 -34.29 -8.40 -17.97
N SER A 103 -33.25 -8.77 -18.74
CA SER A 103 -33.04 -8.22 -20.07
C SER A 103 -34.24 -8.66 -20.89
N ARG A 104 -34.99 -7.69 -21.44
CA ARG A 104 -36.02 -7.99 -22.44
C ARG A 104 -35.32 -8.57 -23.66
N THR A 105 -35.12 -9.87 -23.64
CA THR A 105 -34.59 -10.64 -24.76
C THR A 105 -35.71 -10.82 -25.77
N VAL A 106 -35.55 -10.20 -26.94
CA VAL A 106 -36.44 -10.45 -28.07
C VAL A 106 -35.82 -11.60 -28.85
N SER A 107 -36.46 -12.78 -28.79
CA SER A 107 -36.07 -13.94 -29.59
C SER A 107 -36.73 -13.86 -30.95
N LEU A 108 -35.92 -13.72 -32.00
CA LEU A 108 -36.38 -13.78 -33.37
C LEU A 108 -35.62 -14.91 -34.08
N ALA A 109 -36.34 -15.94 -34.52
CA ALA A 109 -35.79 -17.05 -35.29
C ALA A 109 -34.58 -17.78 -34.65
N GLY A 110 -34.60 -17.96 -33.33
CA GLY A 110 -33.55 -18.71 -32.61
C GLY A 110 -32.27 -17.93 -32.30
N ALA A 111 -32.22 -16.65 -32.67
CA ALA A 111 -31.17 -15.73 -32.26
C ALA A 111 -31.71 -14.80 -31.16
N SER A 112 -31.03 -14.80 -30.01
CA SER A 112 -31.32 -13.91 -28.89
C SER A 112 -30.55 -12.61 -29.08
N PHE A 113 -31.25 -11.48 -29.20
CA PHE A 113 -30.64 -10.16 -29.25
C PHE A 113 -30.91 -9.44 -27.92
N SER A 114 -29.83 -9.00 -27.26
CA SER A 114 -29.92 -8.02 -26.18
C SER A 114 -30.16 -6.64 -26.80
N ILE A 115 -31.18 -5.93 -26.32
CA ILE A 115 -31.46 -4.57 -26.78
C ILE A 115 -30.31 -3.69 -26.28
N PRO A 116 -29.55 -3.04 -27.18
CA PRO A 116 -28.53 -2.10 -26.77
C PRO A 116 -29.24 -0.89 -26.16
N TRP A 117 -28.53 -0.08 -25.39
CA TRP A 117 -28.98 1.18 -24.77
C TRP A 117 -29.45 1.07 -23.30
N THR A 118 -28.64 1.72 -22.45
CA THR A 118 -28.84 2.28 -21.10
C THR A 118 -28.75 1.42 -19.84
N ASP A 119 -29.05 0.12 -19.86
CA ASP A 119 -29.14 -0.61 -18.57
C ASP A 119 -27.84 -1.32 -18.12
N HIS A 120 -26.88 -1.55 -19.01
CA HIS A 120 -25.62 -2.28 -18.70
C HIS A 120 -24.38 -1.53 -19.18
N LEU A 121 -23.69 -0.82 -18.27
CA LEU A 121 -22.59 0.10 -18.61
C LEU A 121 -21.36 -0.59 -19.23
N LEU A 122 -21.07 -1.82 -18.81
CA LEU A 122 -19.99 -2.66 -19.35
C LEU A 122 -20.50 -3.82 -20.22
N GLY A 123 -21.80 -3.83 -20.51
CA GLY A 123 -22.45 -4.91 -21.26
C GLY A 123 -22.71 -6.16 -20.43
N THR A 124 -23.09 -7.23 -21.13
CA THR A 124 -23.46 -8.52 -20.55
C THR A 124 -22.58 -9.66 -21.08
N ASP A 125 -22.41 -10.73 -20.30
CA ASP A 125 -21.79 -11.96 -20.77
C ASP A 125 -22.67 -12.75 -21.76
N ALA A 126 -22.15 -13.89 -22.24
CA ALA A 126 -22.84 -14.81 -23.14
C ALA A 126 -24.13 -15.41 -22.55
N LEU A 127 -24.33 -15.29 -21.23
CA LEU A 127 -25.52 -15.74 -20.49
C LEU A 127 -26.44 -14.56 -20.13
N GLY A 128 -26.15 -13.33 -20.57
CA GLY A 128 -26.97 -12.15 -20.32
C GLY A 128 -26.77 -11.50 -18.95
N ARG A 129 -25.69 -11.82 -18.22
CA ARG A 129 -25.40 -11.28 -16.88
C ARG A 129 -24.63 -9.97 -16.97
N ASP A 130 -24.97 -9.00 -16.13
CA ASP A 130 -24.32 -7.67 -16.08
C ASP A 130 -22.87 -7.76 -15.56
N GLU A 131 -21.90 -7.39 -16.40
CA GLU A 131 -20.48 -7.42 -16.05
C GLU A 131 -20.05 -6.29 -15.11
N MET A 132 -20.67 -5.11 -15.18
CA MET A 132 -20.39 -4.01 -14.25
C MET A 132 -20.79 -4.39 -12.83
N ALA A 133 -21.97 -4.98 -12.67
CA ALA A 133 -22.44 -5.46 -11.36
C ALA A 133 -21.49 -6.51 -10.78
N ARG A 134 -20.96 -7.41 -11.61
CA ARG A 134 -19.98 -8.43 -11.21
C ARG A 134 -18.65 -7.83 -10.78
N LEU A 135 -18.12 -6.85 -11.51
CA LEU A 135 -16.86 -6.18 -11.16
C LEU A 135 -16.96 -5.43 -9.84
N VAL A 136 -18.04 -4.67 -9.62
CA VAL A 136 -18.26 -3.93 -8.37
C VAL A 136 -18.37 -4.89 -7.18
N ARG A 137 -19.09 -6.01 -7.34
CA ARG A 137 -19.19 -7.03 -6.27
C ARG A 137 -17.86 -7.75 -6.03
N GLY A 138 -17.13 -8.09 -7.09
CA GLY A 138 -15.79 -8.68 -6.99
C GLY A 138 -14.82 -7.75 -6.26
N ALA A 139 -14.83 -6.46 -6.59
CA ALA A 139 -14.00 -5.45 -5.94
C ALA A 139 -14.23 -5.39 -4.42
N ARG A 140 -15.48 -5.48 -3.94
CA ARG A 140 -15.78 -5.53 -2.50
C ARG A 140 -15.14 -6.73 -1.82
N VAL A 141 -15.26 -7.92 -2.42
CA VAL A 141 -14.69 -9.15 -1.87
C VAL A 141 -13.16 -9.04 -1.82
N SER A 142 -12.53 -8.61 -2.91
CA SER A 142 -11.08 -8.40 -2.99
C SER A 142 -10.58 -7.38 -1.96
N LEU A 143 -11.29 -6.25 -1.79
CA LEU A 143 -10.95 -5.23 -0.79
C LEU A 143 -11.07 -5.77 0.64
N THR A 144 -12.15 -6.50 0.94
CA THR A 144 -12.39 -7.03 2.30
C THR A 144 -11.36 -8.10 2.66
N VAL A 145 -11.14 -9.07 1.77
CA VAL A 145 -10.14 -10.14 1.98
C VAL A 145 -8.74 -9.56 2.03
N GLY A 146 -8.40 -8.64 1.11
CA GLY A 146 -7.09 -7.98 1.08
C GLY A 146 -6.80 -7.19 2.35
N LEU A 147 -7.79 -6.44 2.86
CA LEU A 147 -7.63 -5.67 4.09
C LEU A 147 -7.43 -6.57 5.31
N LEU A 148 -8.26 -7.60 5.47
CA LEU A 148 -8.14 -8.55 6.59
C LEU A 148 -6.83 -9.33 6.53
N ALA A 149 -6.41 -9.77 5.33
CA ALA A 149 -5.13 -10.44 5.13
C ALA A 149 -3.95 -9.51 5.50
N MET A 150 -4.00 -8.24 5.08
CA MET A 150 -2.94 -7.27 5.40
C MET A 150 -2.86 -7.00 6.91
N LEU A 151 -4.00 -6.83 7.59
CA LEU A 151 -4.02 -6.66 9.04
C LEU A 151 -3.43 -7.88 9.76
N GLY A 152 -3.83 -9.08 9.34
CA GLY A 152 -3.25 -10.32 9.86
C GLY A 152 -1.74 -10.39 9.64
N TYR A 153 -1.28 -10.01 8.44
CA TYR A 153 0.15 -9.97 8.10
C TYR A 153 0.93 -8.99 8.96
N ILE A 154 0.43 -7.78 9.18
CA ILE A 154 1.08 -6.77 10.03
C ILE A 154 1.15 -7.26 11.48
N ILE A 155 0.06 -7.84 12.01
CA ILE A 155 0.02 -8.31 13.39
C ILE A 155 1.00 -9.49 13.57
N ILE A 156 0.87 -10.52 12.75
CA ILE A 156 1.68 -11.73 12.87
C ILE A 156 3.14 -11.43 12.53
N GLY A 157 3.39 -10.80 11.38
CA GLY A 157 4.73 -10.41 10.94
C GLY A 157 5.39 -9.42 11.88
N GLY A 158 4.62 -8.47 12.44
CA GLY A 158 5.10 -7.52 13.44
C GLY A 158 5.51 -8.19 14.75
N ILE A 159 4.69 -9.14 15.25
CA ILE A 159 5.04 -9.93 16.44
C ILE A 159 6.31 -10.77 16.18
N LEU A 160 6.36 -11.48 15.05
CA LEU A 160 7.52 -12.32 14.71
C LEU A 160 8.79 -11.48 14.50
N GLY A 161 8.68 -10.33 13.83
CA GLY A 161 9.78 -9.40 13.62
C GLY A 161 10.26 -8.77 14.94
N ALA A 162 9.34 -8.38 15.82
CA ALA A 162 9.69 -7.87 17.14
C ALA A 162 10.37 -8.93 18.01
N LEU A 163 9.92 -10.19 17.96
CA LEU A 163 10.55 -11.31 18.66
C LEU A 163 11.98 -11.57 18.13
N ALA A 164 12.16 -11.56 16.81
CA ALA A 164 13.47 -11.71 16.18
C ALA A 164 14.42 -10.58 16.59
N GLY A 165 13.94 -9.33 16.56
CA GLY A 165 14.73 -8.15 16.92
C GLY A 165 15.03 -8.03 18.42
N TYR A 166 14.12 -8.46 19.30
CA TYR A 166 14.30 -8.37 20.75
C TYR A 166 15.23 -9.44 21.30
N TYR A 167 15.03 -10.70 20.94
CA TYR A 167 15.83 -11.81 21.48
C TYR A 167 17.14 -12.04 20.69
N GLY A 168 17.13 -11.77 19.39
CA GLY A 168 18.27 -12.03 18.50
C GLY A 168 18.75 -13.49 18.50
N GLY A 169 19.88 -13.73 17.84
CA GLY A 169 20.59 -15.01 17.92
C GLY A 169 19.82 -16.19 17.29
N TRP A 170 19.52 -17.21 18.10
CA TRP A 170 18.96 -18.47 17.60
C TRP A 170 17.51 -18.36 17.12
N ILE A 171 16.70 -17.49 17.74
CA ILE A 171 15.29 -17.26 17.35
C ILE A 171 15.25 -16.58 15.98
N ASP A 172 16.07 -15.55 15.78
CA ASP A 172 16.21 -14.87 14.50
C ASP A 172 16.68 -15.83 13.40
N ASN A 173 17.71 -16.65 13.67
CA ASN A 173 18.17 -17.65 12.71
C ASN A 173 17.08 -18.69 12.39
N ALA A 174 16.33 -19.17 13.38
CA ALA A 174 15.22 -20.09 13.14
C ALA A 174 14.12 -19.48 12.26
N LEU A 175 13.76 -18.22 12.50
CA LEU A 175 12.76 -17.49 11.71
C LEU A 175 13.23 -17.22 10.29
N MET A 176 14.51 -16.84 10.10
CA MET A 176 15.10 -16.71 8.78
C MET A 176 15.05 -18.03 8.01
N ARG A 177 15.42 -19.15 8.66
CA ARG A 177 15.38 -20.48 8.03
C ARG A 177 13.98 -20.91 7.64
N LEU A 178 13.00 -20.66 8.50
CA LEU A 178 11.60 -20.95 8.19
C LEU A 178 11.14 -20.14 6.96
N THR A 179 11.48 -18.86 6.94
CA THR A 179 11.13 -17.95 5.83
C THR A 179 11.78 -18.40 4.52
N ASP A 180 13.05 -18.78 4.54
CA ASP A 180 13.77 -19.32 3.37
C ASP A 180 13.07 -20.56 2.80
N VAL A 181 12.60 -21.49 3.65
CA VAL A 181 11.89 -22.70 3.22
C VAL A 181 10.57 -22.36 2.54
N ILE A 182 9.81 -21.39 3.08
CA ILE A 182 8.54 -20.96 2.50
C ILE A 182 8.77 -20.30 1.13
N ILE A 183 9.79 -19.42 1.02
CA ILE A 183 10.11 -18.72 -0.24
C ILE A 183 10.68 -19.68 -1.29
N ALA A 184 11.39 -20.73 -0.87
CA ALA A 184 11.92 -21.75 -1.78
C ALA A 184 10.82 -22.58 -2.46
N MET A 185 9.62 -22.64 -1.88
CA MET A 185 8.49 -23.36 -2.45
C MET A 185 7.82 -22.52 -3.55
N PRO A 186 7.70 -23.03 -4.79
CA PRO A 186 6.95 -22.33 -5.83
C PRO A 186 5.46 -22.27 -5.46
N PHE A 187 4.96 -21.05 -5.22
CA PHE A 187 3.60 -20.79 -4.73
C PHE A 187 2.51 -21.53 -5.52
N ILE A 188 2.67 -21.64 -6.84
CA ILE A 188 1.71 -22.32 -7.71
C ILE A 188 1.53 -23.81 -7.36
N LEU A 189 2.60 -24.51 -6.93
CA LEU A 189 2.51 -25.92 -6.56
C LEU A 189 1.69 -26.10 -5.28
N VAL A 190 1.87 -25.19 -4.31
CA VAL A 190 1.13 -25.21 -3.03
C VAL A 190 -0.36 -24.99 -3.28
N VAL A 191 -0.72 -23.99 -4.10
CA VAL A 191 -2.12 -23.70 -4.42
C VAL A 191 -2.79 -24.91 -5.06
N VAL A 192 -2.18 -25.51 -6.08
CA VAL A 192 -2.76 -26.67 -6.79
C VAL A 192 -2.98 -27.85 -5.83
N ALA A 193 -1.99 -28.16 -4.99
CA ALA A 193 -2.09 -29.27 -4.03
C ALA A 193 -3.25 -29.10 -3.03
N VAL A 194 -3.47 -27.88 -2.54
CA VAL A 194 -4.59 -27.58 -1.62
C VAL A 194 -5.93 -27.61 -2.35
N THR A 195 -6.01 -27.12 -3.59
CA THR A 195 -7.28 -27.14 -4.35
C THR A 195 -7.68 -28.52 -4.86
N ALA A 196 -6.71 -29.43 -5.02
CA ALA A 196 -6.97 -30.80 -5.46
C ALA A 196 -7.37 -31.74 -4.32
N ALA A 197 -7.13 -31.35 -3.07
CA ALA A 197 -7.49 -32.09 -1.85
C ALA A 197 -8.91 -31.74 -1.39
#